data_AF-A0AAI9DUP8-F1
#
_entry.id   AF-A0AAI9DUP8-F1
#
_cell.length_a   1.000
_cell.length_b   1.000
_cell.length_c   1.000
_cell.angle_alpha   90.00
_cell.angle_beta   90.00
_cell.angle_gamma   90.00
#
_symmetry.space_group_name_H-M   'P 1'
#
loop_
_entity.id
_entity.type
_entity.pdbx_description
1 polymer ?
#
loop_
_entity_poly.entity_id
_entity_poly.type
_entity_poly.pdbx_seq_one_letter_code
_entity_poly.pdbx_strand_id
1 'polypeptide(L)'
;MMKIRVVKSLFFMLLIIVSGYYLLTEYQYYHQSSTVFGTVVNTRTVSSAERRLADACTTFRGREDCSPLFEYDITWRSGGHSYLYHVAKAWSPPADRLCMNIVQGKPAIAKPCDALFFNVSRLPGLIAIWVIVAFITLTLFLYRKRYAISRQWPAQTLYRIYHRRHRLMLETPDEQEALKFINSGYRISETFHHQKVVGSGRQRRVIHYIIYLVRGKKSA
;
A
#
# COMPACT_ATOMS: atom_id res chain seq x y z
N MET A 1 -3.14 -0.69 29.64
CA MET A 1 -2.60 -0.61 28.25
C MET A 1 -2.84 -1.94 27.53
N MET A 2 -3.83 -2.00 26.64
CA MET A 2 -4.11 -3.21 25.85
C MET A 2 -2.93 -3.48 24.91
N LYS A 3 -2.43 -4.73 24.84
CA LYS A 3 -1.33 -5.09 23.94
C LYS A 3 -1.73 -4.73 22.50
N ILE A 4 -0.91 -3.93 21.81
CA ILE A 4 -1.16 -3.41 20.45
C ILE A 4 -1.55 -4.52 19.43
N ARG A 5 -1.08 -5.76 19.63
CA ARG A 5 -1.52 -6.92 18.81
C ARG A 5 -3.01 -7.23 18.95
N VAL A 6 -3.56 -7.16 20.17
CA VAL A 6 -4.96 -7.47 20.46
C VAL A 6 -5.86 -6.43 19.79
N VAL A 7 -5.51 -5.15 19.89
CA VAL A 7 -6.24 -4.05 19.23
C VAL A 7 -6.27 -4.23 17.72
N LYS A 8 -5.13 -4.55 17.10
CA LYS A 8 -5.06 -4.81 15.66
C LYS A 8 -5.93 -6.00 15.24
N SER A 9 -5.85 -7.11 15.98
CA SER A 9 -6.64 -8.31 15.70
C SER A 9 -8.15 -8.03 15.79
N LEU A 10 -8.58 -7.31 16.83
CA LEU A 10 -9.98 -6.91 16.99
C LEU A 10 -10.46 -6.01 15.85
N PHE A 11 -9.64 -5.03 15.46
CA PHE A 11 -9.97 -4.16 14.33
C PHE A 11 -10.15 -4.95 13.02
N PHE A 12 -9.23 -5.87 12.70
CA PHE A 12 -9.36 -6.69 11.50
C PHE A 12 -10.57 -7.62 11.54
N MET A 13 -10.85 -8.24 12.69
CA MET A 13 -12.03 -9.08 12.86
C MET A 13 -13.32 -8.27 12.62
N LEU A 14 -13.43 -7.08 13.22
CA LEU A 14 -14.59 -6.21 13.04
C LEU A 14 -14.71 -5.75 11.58
N LEU A 15 -13.60 -5.38 10.94
CA LEU A 15 -13.57 -5.02 9.53
C LEU A 15 -14.09 -6.15 8.63
N ILE A 16 -13.68 -7.40 8.88
CA ILE A 16 -14.14 -8.57 8.12
C ILE A 16 -15.65 -8.80 8.32
N ILE A 17 -16.13 -8.74 9.57
CA ILE A 17 -17.55 -8.92 9.88
C ILE A 17 -18.40 -7.85 9.17
N VAL A 18 -17.98 -6.58 9.27
CA VAL A 18 -18.67 -5.46 8.59
C VAL A 18 -18.61 -5.61 7.07
N SER A 19 -17.49 -6.11 6.53
CA SER A 19 -17.36 -6.41 5.09
C SER A 19 -18.36 -7.48 4.65
N GLY A 20 -18.44 -8.59 5.38
CA GLY A 20 -19.39 -9.66 5.10
C GLY A 20 -20.83 -9.18 5.18
N TYR A 21 -21.16 -8.37 6.19
CA TYR A 21 -22.50 -7.80 6.34
C TYR A 21 -22.90 -6.93 5.15
N TYR A 22 -22.04 -5.99 4.73
CA TYR A 22 -22.36 -5.12 3.59
C TYR A 22 -22.42 -5.89 2.27
N LEU A 23 -21.54 -6.87 2.07
CA LEU A 23 -21.60 -7.74 0.87
C LEU A 23 -22.89 -8.54 0.81
N LEU A 24 -23.30 -9.15 1.93
CA LEU A 24 -24.53 -9.93 2.01
C LEU A 24 -25.77 -9.05 1.83
N THR A 25 -25.75 -7.84 2.38
CA THR A 25 -26.84 -6.87 2.25
C THR A 25 -27.00 -6.41 0.80
N GLU A 26 -25.90 -6.06 0.13
CA GLU A 26 -25.94 -5.68 -1.29
C GLU A 26 -26.42 -6.86 -2.14
N TYR A 27 -25.91 -8.07 -1.86
CA TYR A 27 -26.35 -9.29 -2.55
C TYR A 27 -27.86 -9.53 -2.40
N GLN A 28 -28.42 -9.33 -1.21
CA GLN A 28 -29.87 -9.40 -0.99
C GLN A 28 -30.62 -8.35 -1.80
N TYR A 29 -30.12 -7.11 -1.86
CA TYR A 29 -30.72 -6.06 -2.70
C TYR A 29 -30.72 -6.46 -4.18
N TYR A 30 -29.63 -7.03 -4.67
CA TYR A 30 -29.53 -7.55 -6.02
C TYR A 30 -30.57 -8.64 -6.30
N HIS A 31 -30.65 -9.65 -5.43
CA HIS A 31 -31.57 -10.78 -5.60
C HIS A 31 -33.04 -10.35 -5.50
N GLN A 32 -33.35 -9.36 -4.66
CA GLN A 32 -34.70 -8.84 -4.46
C GLN A 32 -35.00 -7.66 -5.40
N SER A 33 -34.12 -7.35 -6.35
CA SER A 33 -34.35 -6.24 -7.26
C SER A 33 -35.24 -6.64 -8.42
N SER A 34 -36.03 -5.67 -8.89
CA SER A 34 -36.82 -5.77 -10.10
C SER A 34 -36.57 -4.55 -10.97
N THR A 35 -36.58 -4.75 -12.28
CA THR A 35 -36.33 -3.70 -13.24
C THR A 35 -37.62 -2.95 -13.54
N VAL A 36 -37.56 -1.62 -13.48
CA VAL A 36 -38.67 -0.69 -13.75
C VAL A 36 -38.13 0.46 -14.61
N PHE A 37 -38.97 0.99 -15.49
CA PHE A 37 -38.64 2.20 -16.24
C PHE A 37 -39.03 3.44 -15.45
N GLY A 38 -38.04 4.26 -15.13
CA GLY A 38 -38.23 5.59 -14.57
C GLY A 38 -38.36 6.65 -15.67
N THR A 39 -39.11 7.70 -15.39
CA THR A 39 -39.25 8.87 -16.28
C THR A 39 -38.26 9.94 -15.84
N VAL A 40 -37.52 10.51 -16.79
CA VAL A 40 -36.57 11.58 -16.52
C VAL A 40 -37.30 12.92 -16.44
N VAL A 41 -37.02 13.67 -15.39
CA VAL A 41 -37.58 15.00 -15.12
C VAL A 41 -36.47 15.93 -14.63
N ASN A 42 -36.73 17.24 -14.63
CA ASN A 42 -35.81 18.27 -14.13
C ASN A 42 -34.39 18.20 -14.72
N THR A 43 -34.28 18.03 -16.04
CA THR A 43 -32.97 18.00 -16.71
C THR A 43 -32.32 19.38 -16.73
N ARG A 44 -31.14 19.49 -16.13
CA ARG A 44 -30.27 20.67 -16.16
C ARG A 44 -28.93 20.30 -16.78
N THR A 45 -28.44 21.14 -17.68
CA THR A 45 -27.10 21.03 -18.25
C THR A 45 -26.16 21.99 -17.53
N VAL A 46 -25.13 21.47 -16.87
CA VAL A 46 -24.05 22.28 -16.29
C VAL A 46 -23.00 22.48 -17.38
N SER A 47 -22.92 23.71 -17.89
CA SER A 47 -22.04 24.03 -19.00
C SER A 47 -20.56 23.98 -18.61
N SER A 48 -19.68 23.84 -19.60
CA SER A 48 -18.22 23.89 -19.36
C SER A 48 -17.76 25.21 -18.76
N ALA A 49 -18.39 26.32 -19.15
CA ALA A 49 -18.11 27.64 -18.59
C ALA A 49 -18.48 27.73 -17.10
N GLU A 50 -19.67 27.25 -16.74
CA GLU A 50 -20.13 27.20 -15.34
C GLU A 50 -19.21 26.34 -14.47
N ARG A 51 -18.77 25.17 -14.98
CA ARG A 51 -17.82 24.30 -14.26
C ARG A 51 -16.46 24.96 -14.04
N ARG A 52 -15.96 25.74 -15.01
CA ARG A 52 -14.69 26.49 -14.87
C ARG A 52 -14.82 27.62 -13.86
N LEU A 53 -15.93 28.36 -13.90
CA LEU A 53 -16.20 29.46 -12.96
C LEU A 53 -16.32 28.97 -11.52
N ALA A 54 -16.89 27.78 -11.33
CA ALA A 54 -17.06 27.15 -10.02
C ALA A 54 -15.85 26.31 -9.55
N ASP A 55 -14.74 26.30 -10.31
CA ASP A 55 -13.56 25.45 -10.05
C ASP A 55 -13.91 23.96 -9.81
N ALA A 56 -14.92 23.48 -10.54
CA ALA A 56 -15.50 22.14 -10.42
C ALA A 56 -15.01 21.19 -11.52
N CYS A 57 -13.92 21.52 -12.19
CA CYS A 57 -13.32 20.69 -13.23
C CYS A 57 -12.59 19.49 -12.63
N THR A 58 -12.62 18.37 -13.34
CA THR A 58 -11.97 17.14 -12.89
C THR A 58 -10.58 17.06 -13.51
N THR A 59 -9.55 16.88 -12.70
CA THR A 59 -8.17 16.73 -13.17
C THR A 59 -7.74 15.28 -13.11
N PHE A 60 -7.33 14.73 -14.26
CA PHE A 60 -6.78 13.38 -14.35
C PHE A 60 -5.51 13.37 -15.19
N ARG A 61 -4.39 12.93 -14.60
CA ARG A 61 -3.07 12.86 -15.25
C ARG A 61 -2.63 14.17 -15.94
N GLY A 62 -2.87 15.31 -15.30
CA GLY A 62 -2.48 16.63 -15.81
C GLY A 62 -3.35 17.15 -16.96
N ARG A 63 -4.43 16.45 -17.33
CA ARG A 63 -5.48 16.98 -18.20
C ARG A 63 -6.66 17.43 -17.35
N GLU A 64 -7.11 18.65 -17.59
CA GLU A 64 -8.30 19.20 -16.98
C GLU A 64 -9.51 18.94 -17.88
N ASP A 65 -10.48 18.23 -17.34
CA ASP A 65 -11.75 17.96 -18.00
C ASP A 65 -12.85 18.84 -17.41
N CYS A 66 -13.27 19.81 -18.21
CA CYS A 66 -14.39 20.70 -17.94
C CYS A 66 -15.56 20.44 -18.89
N SER A 67 -15.69 19.22 -19.43
CA SER A 67 -16.82 18.89 -20.33
C SER A 67 -18.15 19.12 -19.62
N PRO A 68 -19.22 19.48 -20.37
CA PRO A 68 -20.53 19.71 -19.77
C PRO A 68 -21.01 18.43 -19.06
N LEU A 69 -21.73 18.62 -17.96
CA LEU A 69 -22.38 17.54 -17.21
C LEU A 69 -23.89 17.73 -17.23
N PHE A 70 -24.60 16.62 -17.10
CA PHE A 70 -26.05 16.59 -17.00
C PHE A 70 -26.45 16.23 -15.58
N GLU A 71 -27.35 17.04 -15.03
CA GLU A 71 -28.05 16.82 -13.78
C GLU A 71 -29.52 16.54 -14.09
N TYR A 72 -30.09 15.50 -13.53
CA TYR A 72 -31.50 15.17 -13.75
C TYR A 72 -32.05 14.27 -12.67
N ASP A 73 -33.37 14.23 -12.56
CA ASP A 73 -34.08 13.37 -11.62
C ASP A 73 -34.78 12.24 -12.39
N ILE A 74 -34.75 11.04 -11.84
CA ILE A 74 -35.48 9.89 -12.38
C ILE A 74 -36.61 9.58 -11.41
N THR A 75 -37.84 9.54 -11.90
CA THR A 75 -39.03 9.27 -11.09
C THR A 75 -39.74 7.98 -11.50
N TRP A 76 -40.22 7.21 -10.53
CA TRP A 76 -41.04 6.03 -10.77
C TRP A 76 -42.12 5.89 -9.69
N ARG A 77 -43.16 5.12 -9.99
CA ARG A 77 -44.26 4.83 -9.06
C ARG A 77 -44.22 3.37 -8.65
N SER A 78 -44.36 3.12 -7.35
CA SER A 78 -44.45 1.77 -6.78
C SER A 78 -45.35 1.80 -5.54
N GLY A 79 -46.34 0.91 -5.47
CA GLY A 79 -47.22 0.80 -4.30
C GLY A 79 -47.97 2.09 -3.95
N GLY A 80 -48.39 2.87 -4.95
CA GLY A 80 -49.11 4.14 -4.75
C GLY A 80 -48.22 5.34 -4.39
N HIS A 81 -46.92 5.16 -4.18
CA HIS A 81 -45.97 6.23 -3.88
C HIS A 81 -45.06 6.55 -5.07
N SER A 82 -44.68 7.81 -5.22
CA SER A 82 -43.66 8.27 -6.18
C SER A 82 -42.30 8.34 -5.50
N TYR A 83 -41.29 7.77 -6.15
CA TYR A 83 -39.90 7.80 -5.71
C TYR A 83 -39.07 8.60 -6.70
N LEU A 84 -37.96 9.16 -6.22
CA LEU A 84 -37.05 9.99 -6.99
C LEU A 84 -35.61 9.53 -6.75
N TYR A 85 -34.83 9.48 -7.84
CA TYR A 85 -33.40 9.26 -7.82
C TYR A 85 -32.71 10.43 -8.52
N HIS A 86 -31.87 11.15 -7.80
CA HIS A 86 -31.13 12.29 -8.32
C HIS A 86 -29.80 11.85 -8.94
N VAL A 87 -29.55 12.23 -10.19
CA VAL A 87 -28.29 12.05 -10.89
C VAL A 87 -27.59 13.41 -10.99
N ALA A 88 -26.47 13.57 -10.28
CA ALA A 88 -25.76 14.84 -10.21
C ALA A 88 -24.63 15.01 -11.25
N LYS A 89 -24.13 13.92 -11.83
CA LYS A 89 -22.90 13.95 -12.66
C LYS A 89 -22.97 12.92 -13.79
N ALA A 90 -23.81 13.16 -14.78
CA ALA A 90 -23.82 12.35 -16.00
C ALA A 90 -23.01 13.02 -17.13
N TRP A 91 -22.23 12.22 -17.85
CA TRP A 91 -21.42 12.68 -18.99
C TRP A 91 -22.17 12.62 -20.32
N SER A 92 -23.28 11.88 -20.35
CA SER A 92 -24.15 11.71 -21.51
C SER A 92 -25.52 12.32 -21.23
N PRO A 93 -26.18 12.89 -22.25
CA PRO A 93 -27.56 13.34 -22.11
C PRO A 93 -28.47 12.15 -21.75
N PRO A 94 -29.47 12.34 -20.87
CA PRO A 94 -30.40 11.28 -20.52
C PRO A 94 -31.40 11.02 -21.66
N ALA A 95 -31.87 9.78 -21.74
CA ALA A 95 -33.09 9.46 -22.50
C ALA A 95 -34.34 9.81 -21.67
N ASP A 96 -35.49 10.01 -22.31
CA ASP A 96 -36.76 10.32 -21.63
C ASP A 96 -37.17 9.27 -20.58
N ARG A 97 -36.76 8.01 -20.82
CA ARG A 97 -36.96 6.89 -19.90
C ARG A 97 -35.65 6.18 -19.65
N LEU A 98 -35.38 5.89 -18.38
CA LEU A 98 -34.19 5.17 -17.96
C LEU A 98 -34.55 3.91 -17.18
N CYS A 99 -33.75 2.86 -17.40
CA CYS A 99 -33.87 1.60 -16.70
C CYS A 99 -33.37 1.76 -15.25
N MET A 100 -34.21 1.37 -14.30
CA MET A 100 -33.92 1.39 -12.86
C MET A 100 -34.12 0.00 -12.27
N ASN A 101 -33.19 -0.44 -11.43
CA ASN A 101 -33.37 -1.60 -10.57
C ASN A 101 -33.78 -1.12 -9.17
N ILE A 102 -34.95 -1.59 -8.72
CA ILE A 102 -35.54 -1.23 -7.43
C ILE A 102 -35.71 -2.47 -6.55
N VAL A 103 -35.47 -2.35 -5.25
CA VAL A 103 -35.63 -3.48 -4.32
C VAL A 103 -37.11 -3.69 -3.99
N GLN A 104 -37.61 -4.91 -4.19
CA GLN A 104 -38.99 -5.28 -3.87
C GLN A 104 -39.27 -5.08 -2.36
N GLY A 105 -40.39 -4.44 -2.05
CA GLY A 105 -40.76 -4.08 -0.67
C GLY A 105 -40.00 -2.87 -0.09
N LYS A 106 -38.90 -2.42 -0.72
CA LYS A 106 -38.15 -1.21 -0.35
C LYS A 106 -37.79 -0.38 -1.60
N PRO A 107 -38.79 0.14 -2.33
CA PRO A 107 -38.57 0.84 -3.60
C PRO A 107 -37.73 2.13 -3.51
N ALA A 108 -37.47 2.66 -2.32
CA ALA A 108 -36.53 3.77 -2.11
C ALA A 108 -35.05 3.35 -2.34
N ILE A 109 -34.76 2.05 -2.25
CA ILE A 109 -33.43 1.50 -2.56
C ILE A 109 -33.43 1.19 -4.05
N ALA A 110 -32.70 2.01 -4.80
CA ALA A 110 -32.71 1.97 -6.26
C ALA A 110 -31.34 2.29 -6.84
N LYS A 111 -31.14 1.87 -8.08
CA LYS A 111 -30.00 2.24 -8.92
C LYS A 111 -30.38 2.24 -10.40
N PRO A 112 -29.71 3.04 -11.22
CA PRO A 112 -29.72 2.84 -12.67
C PRO A 112 -29.25 1.42 -13.03
N CYS A 113 -29.77 0.84 -14.11
CA CYS A 113 -29.37 -0.50 -14.53
C CYS A 113 -27.88 -0.60 -14.87
N ASP A 114 -27.29 0.49 -15.36
CA ASP A 114 -25.86 0.58 -15.68
C ASP A 114 -24.97 0.81 -14.45
N ALA A 115 -25.56 1.11 -13.29
CA ALA A 115 -24.81 1.36 -12.07
C ALA A 115 -24.49 0.06 -11.32
N LEU A 116 -23.26 -0.02 -10.80
CA LEU A 116 -22.75 -1.18 -10.05
C LEU A 116 -23.24 -1.27 -8.60
N PHE A 117 -23.79 -0.21 -8.03
CA PHE A 117 -24.13 -0.16 -6.61
C PHE A 117 -25.48 0.52 -6.39
N PHE A 118 -26.20 0.10 -5.36
CA PHE A 118 -27.40 0.80 -4.91
C PHE A 118 -27.05 2.16 -4.29
N ASN A 119 -28.00 3.12 -4.31
CA ASN A 119 -27.84 4.42 -3.66
C ASN A 119 -27.42 4.35 -2.18
N VAL A 120 -27.86 3.32 -1.45
CA VAL A 120 -27.52 3.11 -0.03
C VAL A 120 -26.22 2.32 0.16
N SER A 121 -25.59 1.84 -0.92
CA SER A 121 -24.44 0.95 -0.83
C SER A 121 -23.24 1.60 -0.12
N ARG A 122 -22.68 0.87 0.85
CA ARG A 122 -21.43 1.23 1.54
C ARG A 122 -20.20 0.52 0.98
N LEU A 123 -20.39 -0.34 -0.04
CA LEU A 123 -19.31 -1.12 -0.65
C LEU A 123 -18.18 -0.27 -1.24
N PRO A 124 -18.43 0.86 -1.94
CA PRO A 124 -17.34 1.69 -2.46
C PRO A 124 -16.38 2.18 -1.37
N GLY A 125 -16.92 2.61 -0.23
CA GLY A 125 -16.12 3.01 0.93
C GLY A 125 -15.34 1.84 1.52
N LEU A 126 -15.95 0.66 1.58
CA LEU A 126 -15.30 -0.55 2.08
C LEU A 126 -14.14 -1.00 1.17
N ILE A 127 -14.33 -0.96 -0.15
CA ILE A 127 -13.28 -1.25 -1.14
C ILE A 127 -12.10 -0.30 -0.93
N ALA A 128 -12.35 1.00 -0.78
CA ALA A 128 -11.31 1.98 -0.52
C ALA A 128 -10.50 1.67 0.76
N ILE A 129 -11.17 1.29 1.85
CA ILE A 129 -10.50 0.89 3.10
C ILE A 129 -9.61 -0.34 2.88
N TRP A 130 -10.10 -1.37 2.20
CA TRP A 130 -9.30 -2.56 1.91
C TRP A 130 -8.10 -2.26 1.00
N VAL A 131 -8.25 -1.37 0.03
CA VAL A 131 -7.13 -0.91 -0.82
C VAL A 131 -6.05 -0.21 0.02
N ILE A 132 -6.44 0.67 0.95
CA ILE A 132 -5.50 1.33 1.86
C ILE A 132 -4.77 0.31 2.75
N VAL A 133 -5.51 -0.64 3.32
CA VAL A 133 -4.94 -1.72 4.15
C VAL A 133 -3.96 -2.57 3.34
N ALA A 134 -4.33 -2.98 2.12
CA ALA A 134 -3.47 -3.73 1.21
C ALA A 134 -2.20 -2.94 0.86
N PHE A 135 -2.31 -1.64 0.59
CA PHE A 135 -1.18 -0.78 0.31
C PHE A 135 -0.21 -0.65 1.49
N ILE A 136 -0.73 -0.40 2.71
CA ILE A 136 0.08 -0.29 3.93
C ILE A 136 0.79 -1.62 4.21
N THR A 137 0.06 -2.74 4.15
CA THR A 137 0.62 -4.07 4.42
C THR A 137 1.69 -4.46 3.40
N LEU A 138 1.46 -4.20 2.12
CA LEU A 138 2.44 -4.40 1.06
C LEU A 138 3.69 -3.54 1.27
N THR A 139 3.51 -2.25 1.59
CA THR A 139 4.62 -1.33 1.86
C THR A 139 5.46 -1.80 3.04
N LEU A 140 4.83 -2.22 4.14
CA LEU A 140 5.51 -2.78 5.30
C LEU A 140 6.22 -4.10 4.97
N PHE A 141 5.62 -4.94 4.13
CA PHE A 141 6.22 -6.19 3.68
C PHE A 141 7.48 -5.96 2.82
N LEU A 142 7.39 -5.06 1.83
CA LEU A 142 8.51 -4.67 1.00
C LEU A 142 9.63 -4.02 1.81
N TYR A 143 9.27 -3.14 2.75
CA TYR A 143 10.20 -2.54 3.70
C TYR A 143 10.92 -3.64 4.51
N ARG A 144 10.17 -4.58 5.10
CA ARG A 144 10.78 -5.69 5.86
C ARG A 144 11.67 -6.56 4.98
N LYS A 145 11.29 -6.88 3.75
CA LYS A 145 12.14 -7.63 2.83
C LYS A 145 13.43 -6.88 2.50
N ARG A 146 13.36 -5.59 2.18
CA ARG A 146 14.55 -4.76 1.92
C ARG A 146 15.49 -4.71 3.13
N TYR A 147 14.94 -4.58 4.34
CA TYR A 147 15.72 -4.60 5.58
C TYR A 147 16.24 -5.99 5.97
N ALA A 148 15.53 -7.06 5.65
CA ALA A 148 16.00 -8.43 5.85
C ALA A 148 17.18 -8.74 4.93
N ILE A 149 17.09 -8.33 3.66
CA ILE A 149 18.20 -8.41 2.70
C ILE A 149 19.38 -7.55 3.17
N SER A 150 19.13 -6.35 3.72
CA SER A 150 20.19 -5.52 4.34
C SER A 150 20.72 -6.05 5.69
N ARG A 151 20.16 -7.14 6.24
CA ARG A 151 20.71 -7.82 7.43
C ARG A 151 21.63 -8.97 7.06
N GLN A 152 21.52 -9.50 5.84
CA GLN A 152 22.45 -10.46 5.24
C GLN A 152 23.60 -9.73 4.55
N TRP A 153 24.15 -8.68 5.17
CA TRP A 153 25.49 -8.27 4.79
C TRP A 153 26.41 -9.39 5.29
N PRO A 154 27.21 -10.01 4.40
CA PRO A 154 28.10 -11.08 4.79
C PRO A 154 28.95 -10.59 5.96
N ALA A 155 29.18 -11.46 6.93
CA ALA A 155 30.03 -11.13 8.08
C ALA A 155 31.35 -10.57 7.53
N GLN A 156 31.61 -9.29 7.79
CA GLN A 156 32.77 -8.63 7.20
C GLN A 156 34.00 -9.16 7.93
N THR A 157 34.85 -9.88 7.20
CA THR A 157 36.14 -10.33 7.71
C THR A 157 37.14 -9.19 7.55
N LEU A 158 37.80 -8.79 8.63
CA LEU A 158 38.87 -7.80 8.61
C LEU A 158 40.19 -8.48 8.98
N TYR A 159 41.19 -8.29 8.14
CA TYR A 159 42.54 -8.79 8.36
C TYR A 159 43.36 -7.66 8.98
N ARG A 160 43.87 -7.89 10.20
CA ARG A 160 44.70 -6.93 10.93
C ARG A 160 46.09 -7.49 11.13
N ILE A 161 47.10 -6.74 10.69
CA ILE A 161 48.49 -7.12 10.80
C ILE A 161 49.13 -6.28 11.90
N TYR A 162 49.65 -6.95 12.93
CA TYR A 162 50.35 -6.30 14.03
C TYR A 162 51.82 -6.71 14.03
N HIS A 163 52.69 -5.75 14.33
CA HIS A 163 54.06 -6.06 14.67
C HIS A 163 54.14 -6.79 16.01
N ARG A 164 55.22 -7.53 16.26
CA ARG A 164 55.52 -8.16 17.58
C ARG A 164 55.42 -7.22 18.79
N ARG A 165 55.55 -5.90 18.59
CA ARG A 165 55.35 -4.86 19.62
C ARG A 165 53.89 -4.36 19.73
N HIS A 166 52.92 -5.15 19.25
CA HIS A 166 51.49 -4.82 19.20
C HIS A 166 51.13 -3.50 18.49
N ARG A 167 51.96 -3.03 17.55
CA ARG A 167 51.63 -1.88 16.69
C ARG A 167 50.88 -2.35 15.46
N LEU A 168 49.69 -1.80 15.21
CA LEU A 168 48.92 -2.07 13.99
C LEU A 168 49.71 -1.53 12.78
N MET A 169 49.95 -2.39 11.81
CA MET A 169 50.69 -2.07 10.58
C MET A 169 49.76 -1.93 9.39
N LEU A 170 48.75 -2.79 9.29
CA LEU A 170 47.76 -2.77 8.22
C LEU A 170 46.43 -3.31 8.73
N GLU A 171 45.34 -2.70 8.29
CA GLU A 171 43.98 -3.22 8.46
C GLU A 171 43.30 -3.16 7.10
N THR A 172 42.91 -4.31 6.56
CA THR A 172 42.29 -4.41 5.24
C THR A 172 41.17 -5.45 5.25
N PRO A 173 40.08 -5.23 4.48
CA PRO A 173 39.08 -6.26 4.23
C PRO A 173 39.50 -7.29 3.17
N ASP A 174 40.60 -7.05 2.44
CA ASP A 174 41.10 -7.96 1.39
C ASP A 174 42.21 -8.89 1.90
N GLU A 175 41.96 -10.19 1.82
CA GLU A 175 42.93 -11.22 2.22
C GLU A 175 44.20 -11.17 1.36
N GLN A 176 44.07 -10.91 0.07
CA GLN A 176 45.20 -10.93 -0.85
C GLN A 176 46.17 -9.78 -0.56
N GLU A 177 45.63 -8.60 -0.25
CA GLU A 177 46.41 -7.45 0.16
C GLU A 177 47.15 -7.71 1.49
N ALA A 178 46.47 -8.32 2.46
CA ALA A 178 47.09 -8.70 3.73
C ALA A 178 48.24 -9.68 3.52
N LEU A 179 48.04 -10.75 2.75
CA LEU A 179 49.09 -11.74 2.48
C LEU A 179 50.25 -11.16 1.67
N LYS A 180 49.97 -10.26 0.71
CA LYS A 180 51.01 -9.56 -0.06
C LYS A 180 51.86 -8.67 0.84
N PHE A 181 51.25 -7.94 1.77
CA PHE A 181 51.97 -7.15 2.77
C PHE A 181 52.86 -8.01 3.66
N ILE A 182 52.36 -9.14 4.15
CA ILE A 182 53.16 -10.08 4.95
C ILE A 182 54.35 -10.59 4.14
N ASN A 183 54.11 -11.06 2.92
CA ASN A 183 55.13 -11.67 2.07
C ASN A 183 56.24 -10.69 1.65
N SER A 184 55.96 -9.39 1.62
CA SER A 184 56.89 -8.33 1.21
C SER A 184 58.14 -8.19 2.09
N GLY A 185 58.11 -8.68 3.33
CA GLY A 185 59.27 -8.59 4.22
C GLY A 185 59.09 -9.16 5.62
N TYR A 186 57.92 -9.72 5.92
CA TYR A 186 57.56 -10.21 7.24
C TYR A 186 57.25 -11.70 7.23
N ARG A 187 57.31 -12.34 8.39
CA ARG A 187 56.85 -13.72 8.61
C ARG A 187 55.85 -13.73 9.74
N ILE A 188 54.80 -14.53 9.58
CA ILE A 188 53.77 -14.73 10.60
C ILE A 188 54.42 -15.44 11.79
N SER A 189 54.22 -14.89 12.98
CA SER A 189 54.56 -15.56 14.24
C SER A 189 53.34 -16.27 14.81
N GLU A 190 52.20 -15.57 14.86
CA GLU A 190 50.97 -16.07 15.47
C GLU A 190 49.76 -15.53 14.70
N THR A 191 48.66 -16.28 14.74
CA THR A 191 47.38 -15.90 14.14
C THR A 191 46.28 -16.03 15.19
N PHE A 192 45.44 -15.01 15.33
CA PHE A 192 44.28 -15.05 16.21
C PHE A 192 42.99 -14.81 15.43
N HIS A 193 41.95 -15.50 15.86
CA HIS A 193 40.60 -15.28 15.38
C HIS A 193 39.79 -14.65 16.50
N HIS A 194 39.26 -13.46 16.25
CA HIS A 194 38.45 -12.74 17.22
C HIS A 194 37.13 -12.33 16.58
N GLN A 195 36.03 -12.45 17.31
CA GLN A 195 34.73 -11.97 16.87
C GLN A 195 34.31 -10.84 17.79
N LYS A 196 34.01 -9.68 17.20
CA LYS A 196 33.45 -8.56 17.94
C LYS A 196 32.05 -8.27 17.44
N VAL A 197 31.10 -8.26 18.38
CA VAL A 197 29.76 -7.76 18.10
C VAL A 197 29.79 -6.25 18.24
N VAL A 198 29.52 -5.53 17.14
CA VAL A 198 29.50 -4.07 17.09
C VAL A 198 28.07 -3.61 16.82
N GLY A 199 27.62 -2.59 17.56
CA GLY A 199 26.28 -2.00 17.43
C GLY A 199 25.35 -2.28 18.61
N SER A 200 24.24 -1.53 18.69
CA SER A 200 23.24 -1.62 19.76
C SER A 200 21.86 -2.03 19.25
N GLY A 201 21.11 -2.78 20.07
CA GLY A 201 19.75 -3.20 19.77
C GLY A 201 19.62 -4.07 18.52
N ARG A 202 18.78 -3.66 17.56
CA ARG A 202 18.48 -4.41 16.33
C ARG A 202 19.55 -4.31 15.24
N GLN A 203 20.59 -3.50 15.45
CA GLN A 203 21.70 -3.26 14.52
C GLN A 203 23.02 -3.91 14.97
N ARG A 204 22.96 -5.02 15.74
CA ARG A 204 24.15 -5.81 16.06
C ARG A 204 24.73 -6.43 14.80
N ARG A 205 26.02 -6.19 14.54
CA ARG A 205 26.81 -6.80 13.48
C ARG A 205 27.92 -7.63 14.11
N VAL A 206 28.18 -8.81 13.58
CA VAL A 206 29.34 -9.61 13.96
C VAL A 206 30.43 -9.33 12.94
N ILE A 207 31.56 -8.81 13.41
CA ILE A 207 32.75 -8.61 12.59
C ILE A 207 33.77 -9.67 13.00
N HIS A 208 34.25 -10.42 12.03
CA HIS A 208 35.29 -11.43 12.22
C HIS A 208 36.63 -10.77 11.96
N TYR A 209 37.49 -10.75 12.97
CA TYR A 209 38.85 -10.26 12.85
C TYR A 209 39.80 -11.45 12.76
N ILE A 210 40.64 -11.46 11.73
CA ILE A 210 41.79 -12.35 11.63
C ILE A 210 43.02 -11.49 11.87
N ILE A 211 43.71 -11.77 12.96
CA ILE A 211 44.83 -10.96 13.44
C ILE A 211 46.12 -11.74 13.19
N TYR A 212 47.00 -11.20 12.34
CA TYR A 212 48.35 -11.74 12.12
C TYR A 212 49.37 -10.96 12.94
N LEU A 213 50.04 -11.61 13.87
CA LEU A 213 51.27 -11.07 14.45
C LEU A 213 52.44 -11.43 13.55
N VAL A 214 53.21 -10.41 13.17
CA VAL A 214 54.32 -10.56 12.24
C VAL A 214 55.64 -10.05 12.82
N ARG A 215 56.73 -10.68 12.38
CA ARG A 215 58.12 -10.28 12.66
C ARG A 215 58.88 -10.13 11.35
N GLY A 216 59.86 -9.24 11.32
CA GLY A 216 60.74 -9.10 10.14
C GLY A 216 61.37 -10.45 9.76
N LYS A 217 61.42 -10.74 8.46
CA LYS A 217 62.28 -11.80 7.94
C LYS A 217 63.73 -11.37 8.23
N LYS A 218 64.52 -12.23 8.86
CA LYS A 218 65.98 -12.03 8.85
C LYS A 218 66.39 -12.21 7.40
N SER A 219 66.95 -11.16 6.78
CA SER A 219 67.68 -11.31 5.53
C SER A 219 68.77 -12.34 5.77
N ALA A 220 68.77 -13.39 4.94
CA ALA A 220 69.93 -14.27 4.81
C ALA A 220 71.13 -13.46 4.29
#